data_AF-A0A259K134-F1
#
_entry.id   AF-A0A259K134-F1
#
_cell.length_a   1.000
_cell.length_b   1.000
_cell.length_c   1.000
_cell.angle_alpha   90.00
_cell.angle_beta   90.00
_cell.angle_gamma   90.00
#
_symmetry.space_group_name_H-M   'P 1'
#
loop_
_entity.id
_entity.type
_entity.pdbx_description
1 polymer ?
#
loop_
_entity_poly.entity_id
_entity_poly.type
_entity_poly.pdbx_seq_one_letter_code
_entity_poly.pdbx_strand_id
1 'polypeptide(L)'
;MKKIVLVAALAALSACSQSEAPAEPVAAEEPAAAPAAATVAADGGPSTGMFKITQQDGTVFTEEVRPDGTYTSTSATGETETGRWVQKSPNEYCTTGDEEGAAEVCHSETVGEDGVWTSTDPEGKTGTVERIEA
;
A
#
# COMPACT_ATOMS: atom_id res chain seq x y z
N MET A 1 -30.84 4.11 63.76
CA MET A 1 -31.43 2.80 64.13
C MET A 1 -32.85 2.71 63.60
N LYS A 2 -33.26 1.51 63.12
CA LYS A 2 -34.53 1.12 62.47
C LYS A 2 -34.60 1.50 60.98
N LYS A 3 -34.16 0.65 60.04
CA LYS A 3 -34.62 -0.70 59.61
C LYS A 3 -35.74 -0.61 58.56
N ILE A 4 -35.72 -1.62 57.68
CA ILE A 4 -36.80 -2.15 56.81
C ILE A 4 -36.75 -1.55 55.39
N VAL A 5 -36.20 -2.22 54.37
CA VAL A 5 -36.53 -3.52 53.72
C VAL A 5 -37.61 -3.37 52.64
N LEU A 6 -37.24 -3.84 51.44
CA LEU A 6 -38.05 -4.34 50.31
C LEU A 6 -39.12 -3.42 49.71
N VAL A 7 -39.15 -3.32 48.39
CA VAL A 7 -40.12 -4.06 47.56
C VAL A 7 -39.79 -3.84 46.08
N ALA A 8 -39.85 -4.93 45.36
CA ALA A 8 -39.67 -5.06 43.93
C ALA A 8 -40.90 -4.59 43.14
N ALA A 9 -40.66 -4.36 41.86
CA ALA A 9 -41.60 -4.34 40.73
C ALA A 9 -42.49 -3.10 40.61
N LEU A 10 -42.37 -2.42 39.47
CA LEU A 10 -43.38 -2.50 38.41
C LEU A 10 -42.90 -1.76 37.16
N ALA A 11 -43.44 -2.24 36.05
CA ALA A 11 -43.02 -2.01 34.69
C ALA A 11 -43.37 -0.63 34.13
N ALA A 12 -42.79 -0.41 32.94
CA ALA A 12 -43.32 0.32 31.79
C ALA A 12 -42.87 1.78 31.59
N LEU A 13 -42.08 1.90 30.51
CA LEU A 13 -42.14 2.92 29.46
C LEU A 13 -42.29 4.38 29.89
N SER A 14 -41.26 5.17 29.61
CA SER A 14 -41.29 6.16 28.51
C SER A 14 -40.18 7.20 28.68
N ALA A 15 -39.75 7.76 27.55
CA ALA A 15 -39.06 9.04 27.40
C ALA A 15 -37.54 9.10 27.70
N CYS A 16 -36.79 9.04 26.60
CA CYS A 16 -35.78 10.01 26.17
C CYS A 16 -34.89 10.71 27.21
N SER A 17 -33.58 10.49 27.11
CA SER A 17 -32.56 11.53 26.81
C SER A 17 -31.19 10.91 27.09
N GLN A 18 -30.48 10.44 26.08
CA GLN A 18 -29.54 11.26 25.30
C GLN A 18 -28.51 11.97 26.19
N SER A 19 -27.36 11.32 26.39
CA SER A 19 -26.08 11.73 25.80
C SER A 19 -24.96 10.94 26.47
N GLU A 20 -24.62 9.80 25.88
CA GLU A 20 -23.35 9.12 26.13
C GLU A 20 -22.27 9.82 25.30
N ALA A 21 -21.09 9.96 25.89
CA ALA A 21 -19.93 10.65 25.34
C ALA A 21 -19.60 10.20 23.89
N PRO A 22 -19.01 11.08 23.06
CA PRO A 22 -18.53 10.64 21.75
C PRO A 22 -17.44 9.59 21.98
N ALA A 23 -17.75 8.35 21.64
CA ALA A 23 -16.74 7.35 21.38
C ALA A 23 -15.92 7.87 20.20
N GLU A 24 -14.61 7.99 20.39
CA GLU A 24 -13.65 8.12 19.31
C GLU A 24 -13.95 7.00 18.31
N PRO A 25 -14.22 7.29 17.03
CA PRO A 25 -14.24 6.23 16.05
C PRO A 25 -12.81 5.71 15.94
N VAL A 26 -12.61 4.54 16.56
CA VAL A 26 -11.72 3.46 16.13
C VAL A 26 -11.22 3.73 14.72
N ALA A 27 -9.90 3.88 14.58
CA ALA A 27 -9.22 3.80 13.30
C ALA A 27 -9.84 2.63 12.54
N ALA A 28 -10.48 2.93 11.41
CA ALA A 28 -10.99 1.89 10.54
C ALA A 28 -9.79 1.01 10.19
N GLU A 29 -9.78 -0.23 10.67
CA GLU A 29 -8.93 -1.26 10.10
C GLU A 29 -9.35 -1.34 8.62
N GLU A 30 -8.50 -0.80 7.75
CA GLU A 30 -8.65 -1.03 6.31
C GLU A 30 -8.72 -2.54 6.10
N PRO A 31 -9.69 -3.03 5.31
CA PRO A 31 -9.75 -4.45 5.02
C PRO A 31 -8.42 -4.86 4.39
N ALA A 32 -7.70 -5.77 5.06
CA ALA A 32 -6.47 -6.33 4.54
C ALA A 32 -6.69 -6.77 3.10
N ALA A 33 -6.01 -6.11 2.16
CA ALA A 33 -6.11 -6.43 0.75
C ALA A 33 -5.74 -7.91 0.55
N ALA A 34 -6.56 -8.63 -0.21
CA ALA A 34 -6.26 -10.01 -0.54
C ALA A 34 -4.88 -10.08 -1.20
N PRO A 35 -4.03 -11.08 -0.85
CA PRO A 35 -2.69 -11.18 -1.40
C PRO A 35 -2.76 -11.20 -2.93
N ALA A 36 -2.01 -10.31 -3.57
CA ALA A 36 -1.79 -10.35 -5.01
C ALA A 36 -1.25 -11.74 -5.36
N ALA A 37 -1.80 -12.37 -6.40
CA ALA A 37 -1.29 -13.63 -6.90
C ALA A 37 0.21 -13.47 -7.20
N ALA A 38 1.02 -14.48 -6.88
CA ALA A 38 2.46 -14.42 -7.13
C ALA A 38 2.71 -14.19 -8.62
N THR A 39 3.22 -13.00 -8.97
CA THR A 39 3.60 -12.61 -10.33
C THR A 39 5.11 -12.65 -10.51
N VAL A 40 5.53 -12.69 -11.78
CA VAL A 40 6.94 -12.76 -12.19
C VAL A 40 7.31 -11.43 -12.84
N ALA A 41 8.46 -10.88 -12.45
CA ALA A 41 9.03 -9.66 -13.02
C ALA A 41 9.89 -9.95 -14.27
N ALA A 42 10.40 -8.91 -14.92
CA ALA A 42 11.14 -9.00 -16.18
C ALA A 42 12.38 -9.88 -16.10
N ASP A 43 13.04 -9.93 -14.94
CA ASP A 43 14.23 -10.74 -14.69
C ASP A 43 13.92 -12.23 -14.36
N GLY A 44 12.65 -12.62 -14.40
CA GLY A 44 12.19 -13.97 -14.07
C GLY A 44 12.08 -14.26 -12.56
N GLY A 45 12.38 -13.28 -11.71
CA GLY A 45 12.18 -13.37 -10.26
C GLY A 45 10.77 -12.97 -9.81
N PRO A 46 10.46 -13.04 -8.51
CA PRO A 46 9.19 -12.57 -7.96
C PRO A 46 8.99 -11.06 -8.21
N SER A 47 7.76 -10.62 -8.50
CA SER A 47 7.46 -9.17 -8.58
C SER A 47 7.60 -8.45 -7.24
N THR A 48 7.45 -9.17 -6.12
CA THR A 48 7.59 -8.60 -4.77
C THR A 48 9.04 -8.62 -4.29
N GLY A 49 9.42 -7.68 -3.44
CA GLY A 49 10.74 -7.58 -2.83
C GLY A 49 11.19 -6.14 -2.63
N MET A 50 12.49 -5.97 -2.39
CA MET A 50 13.13 -4.66 -2.35
C MET A 50 13.91 -4.42 -3.65
N PHE A 51 13.71 -3.24 -4.21
CA PHE A 51 14.34 -2.83 -5.46
C PHE A 51 15.01 -1.47 -5.26
N LYS A 52 16.21 -1.31 -5.78
CA LYS A 52 16.85 -0.02 -5.97
C LYS A 52 16.64 0.40 -7.42
N ILE A 53 16.17 1.62 -7.62
CA ILE A 53 15.93 2.18 -8.94
C ILE A 53 16.80 3.41 -9.09
N THR A 54 17.61 3.44 -10.15
CA THR A 54 18.47 4.57 -10.50
C THR A 54 17.97 5.17 -11.80
N GLN A 55 17.41 6.38 -11.75
CA GLN A 55 16.94 7.09 -12.93
C GLN A 55 18.12 7.53 -13.81
N GLN A 56 17.83 7.87 -15.07
CA GLN A 56 18.84 8.35 -16.02
C GLN A 56 19.60 9.59 -15.56
N ASP A 57 19.01 10.44 -14.71
CA ASP A 57 19.65 11.63 -14.13
C ASP A 57 20.53 11.33 -12.90
N GLY A 58 20.60 10.06 -12.49
CA GLY A 58 21.33 9.59 -11.32
C GLY A 58 20.55 9.64 -10.01
N THR A 59 19.29 10.08 -10.03
CA THR A 59 18.40 10.03 -8.86
C THR A 59 18.14 8.59 -8.47
N VAL A 60 18.29 8.29 -7.17
CA VAL A 60 18.09 6.93 -6.63
C VAL A 60 16.91 6.92 -5.67
N PHE A 61 16.09 5.89 -5.80
CA PHE A 61 15.07 5.54 -4.83
C PHE A 61 15.06 4.03 -4.58
N THR A 62 14.53 3.62 -3.44
CA THR A 62 14.28 2.23 -3.09
C THR A 62 12.79 1.97 -3.04
N GLU A 63 12.32 0.94 -3.74
CA GLU A 63 10.93 0.54 -3.77
C GLU A 63 10.74 -0.81 -3.07
N GLU A 64 9.88 -0.84 -2.06
CA GLU A 64 9.37 -2.06 -1.44
C GLU A 64 8.06 -2.44 -2.13
N VAL A 65 8.03 -3.58 -2.80
CA VAL A 65 6.83 -4.13 -3.45
C VAL A 65 6.30 -5.30 -2.63
N ARG A 66 5.13 -5.13 -2.02
CA ARG A 66 4.61 -6.09 -1.03
C ARG A 66 3.56 -7.05 -1.62
N PRO A 67 3.45 -8.28 -1.10
CA PRO A 67 2.46 -9.26 -1.57
C PRO A 67 0.99 -8.85 -1.40
N ASP A 68 0.68 -7.86 -0.57
CA ASP A 68 -0.69 -7.34 -0.39
C ASP A 68 -1.12 -6.38 -1.53
N GLY A 69 -0.25 -6.17 -2.53
CA GLY A 69 -0.52 -5.27 -3.64
C GLY A 69 -0.25 -3.81 -3.31
N THR A 70 0.50 -3.51 -2.24
CA THR A 70 0.99 -2.16 -1.92
C THR A 70 2.48 -2.01 -2.24
N TYR A 71 2.91 -0.78 -2.52
CA TYR A 71 4.32 -0.43 -2.62
C TYR A 71 4.67 0.75 -1.73
N THR A 72 5.95 0.88 -1.41
CA THR A 72 6.52 2.09 -0.81
C THR A 72 7.81 2.43 -1.52
N SER A 73 7.84 3.58 -2.19
CA SER A 73 9.05 4.14 -2.79
C SER A 73 9.65 5.16 -1.82
N THR A 74 10.95 5.07 -1.57
CA THR A 74 11.69 5.95 -0.65
C THR A 74 12.83 6.61 -1.41
N SER A 75 12.85 7.93 -1.47
CA SER A 75 13.93 8.70 -2.09
C SER A 75 15.22 8.62 -1.25
N ALA A 76 16.35 9.04 -1.82
CA ALA A 76 17.60 9.17 -1.09
C ALA A 76 17.55 10.16 0.11
N THR A 77 16.59 11.09 0.12
CA THR A 77 16.36 12.05 1.23
C THR A 77 15.44 11.47 2.32
N GLY A 78 14.88 10.28 2.12
CA GLY A 78 13.95 9.62 3.03
C GLY A 78 12.50 10.03 2.85
N GLU A 79 12.16 10.74 1.77
CA GLU A 79 10.77 11.03 1.42
C GLU A 79 10.12 9.77 0.85
N THR A 80 8.90 9.48 1.31
CA THR A 80 8.19 8.25 0.95
C THR A 80 6.95 8.55 0.11
N GLU A 81 6.76 7.76 -0.94
CA GLU A 81 5.52 7.64 -1.70
C GLU A 81 4.94 6.24 -1.48
N THR A 82 3.63 6.14 -1.31
CA THR A 82 2.92 4.86 -1.16
C THR A 82 1.83 4.75 -2.20
N GLY A 83 1.49 3.50 -2.51
CA GLY A 83 0.42 3.24 -3.46
C GLY A 83 0.16 1.76 -3.67
N ARG A 84 -0.55 1.47 -4.75
CA ARG A 84 -0.89 0.13 -5.21
C ARG A 84 -0.07 -0.25 -6.41
N TRP A 85 0.25 -1.54 -6.54
CA TRP A 85 0.95 -2.05 -7.72
C TRP A 85 0.21 -3.23 -8.36
N VAL A 86 0.43 -3.40 -9.66
CA VAL A 86 -0.03 -4.53 -10.46
C VAL A 86 1.05 -4.89 -11.49
N GLN A 87 1.48 -6.15 -11.50
CA GLN A 87 2.28 -6.70 -12.60
C GLN A 87 1.35 -7.32 -13.64
N LYS A 88 1.09 -6.61 -14.75
CA LYS A 88 0.18 -7.07 -15.81
C LYS A 88 0.81 -8.16 -16.70
N SER A 89 2.12 -8.07 -16.88
CA SER A 89 2.96 -9.08 -17.51
C SER A 89 4.39 -8.93 -16.98
N PRO A 90 5.33 -9.87 -17.23
CA PRO A 90 6.73 -9.68 -16.84
C PRO A 90 7.33 -8.37 -17.38
N ASN A 91 6.80 -7.84 -18.49
CA ASN A 91 7.31 -6.63 -19.14
C ASN A 91 6.46 -5.38 -18.87
N GLU A 92 5.44 -5.47 -18.00
CA GLU A 92 4.55 -4.33 -17.71
C GLU A 92 4.23 -4.29 -16.22
N TYR A 93 4.82 -3.31 -15.53
CA TYR A 93 4.64 -3.03 -14.10
C TYR A 93 3.89 -1.71 -13.94
N CYS A 94 2.77 -1.72 -13.22
CA CYS A 94 1.96 -0.52 -13.04
C CYS A 94 1.83 -0.17 -11.56
N THR A 95 1.91 1.12 -11.26
CA THR A 95 1.68 1.69 -9.93
C THR A 95 0.54 2.70 -9.97
N THR A 96 -0.09 2.92 -8.83
CA THR A 96 -1.08 3.99 -8.62
C THR A 96 -0.84 4.55 -7.23
N GLY A 97 -0.43 5.82 -7.14
CA GLY A 97 -0.20 6.50 -5.87
C GLY A 97 -1.46 6.60 -5.00
N ASP A 98 -1.27 6.77 -3.70
CA ASP A 98 -2.38 6.93 -2.75
C ASP A 98 -2.98 8.35 -2.75
N GLU A 99 -2.34 9.33 -3.40
CA GLU A 99 -2.89 10.68 -3.48
C GLU A 99 -4.23 10.74 -4.23
N GLU A 100 -5.13 11.63 -3.78
CA GLU A 100 -6.46 11.75 -4.36
C GLU A 100 -6.36 12.12 -5.86
N GLY A 101 -6.95 11.26 -6.70
CA GLY A 101 -6.96 11.45 -8.15
C GLY A 101 -5.71 10.94 -8.87
N ALA A 102 -4.82 10.20 -8.18
CA ALA A 102 -3.71 9.52 -8.82
C ALA A 102 -4.19 8.62 -9.98
N ALA A 103 -3.50 8.73 -11.12
CA ALA A 103 -3.72 7.87 -12.26
C ALA A 103 -2.76 6.68 -12.21
N GLU A 104 -3.19 5.52 -12.75
CA GLU A 104 -2.28 4.39 -12.93
C GLU A 104 -1.19 4.76 -13.96
N VAL A 105 0.07 4.53 -13.58
CA VAL A 105 1.24 4.69 -14.45
C VAL A 105 1.82 3.31 -14.69
N CYS A 106 1.98 2.93 -15.96
CA CYS A 106 2.53 1.64 -16.36
C CYS A 106 3.89 1.82 -17.02
N HIS A 107 4.88 1.15 -16.45
CA HIS A 107 6.24 1.10 -16.93
C HIS A 107 6.47 -0.16 -17.78
N SER A 108 7.21 0.00 -18.86
CA SER A 108 7.75 -1.10 -19.64
C SER A 108 9.03 -1.61 -19.00
N GLU A 109 9.07 -2.90 -18.70
CA GLU A 109 10.17 -3.56 -18.02
C GLU A 109 10.92 -4.49 -18.98
N THR A 110 12.24 -4.34 -19.11
CA THR A 110 13.07 -5.17 -20.00
C THR A 110 14.41 -5.49 -19.36
N VAL A 111 14.88 -6.73 -19.52
CA VAL A 111 16.25 -7.11 -19.18
C VAL A 111 17.04 -7.28 -20.47
N GLY A 112 18.11 -6.49 -20.62
CA GLY A 112 19.01 -6.56 -21.77
C GLY A 112 19.82 -7.85 -21.83
N GLU A 113 20.50 -8.10 -22.95
CA GLU A 113 21.43 -9.24 -23.09
C GLU A 113 22.62 -9.16 -22.13
N ASP A 114 22.92 -7.96 -21.63
CA ASP A 114 23.91 -7.68 -20.59
C ASP A 114 23.40 -7.96 -19.16
N GLY A 115 22.12 -8.35 -19.02
CA GLY A 115 21.47 -8.59 -17.74
C GLY A 115 21.01 -7.32 -17.02
N VAL A 116 21.10 -6.14 -17.66
CA VAL A 116 20.65 -4.88 -17.06
C VAL A 116 19.14 -4.77 -17.20
N TRP A 117 18.46 -4.70 -16.06
CA TRP A 117 17.02 -4.45 -16.02
C TRP A 117 16.76 -2.94 -16.14
N THR A 118 16.07 -2.56 -17.21
CA THR A 118 15.59 -1.20 -17.48
C THR A 118 14.07 -1.11 -17.32
N SER A 119 13.62 -0.15 -16.52
CA SER A 119 12.24 0.30 -16.44
C SER A 119 12.07 1.58 -17.26
N THR A 120 11.01 1.68 -18.05
CA THR A 120 10.72 2.84 -18.92
C THR A 120 9.32 3.35 -18.66
N ASP A 121 9.19 4.63 -18.31
CA ASP A 121 7.88 5.26 -18.08
C ASP A 121 7.13 5.56 -19.40
N PRO A 122 5.84 5.95 -19.36
CA PRO A 122 5.07 6.30 -20.56
C PRO A 122 5.61 7.52 -21.34
N GLU A 123 6.44 8.36 -20.71
CA GLU A 123 7.09 9.51 -21.35
C GLU A 123 8.43 9.13 -22.02
N GLY A 124 8.88 7.89 -21.84
CA GLY A 124 10.14 7.36 -22.38
C GLY A 124 11.36 7.63 -21.50
N LYS A 125 11.20 8.12 -20.27
CA LYS A 125 12.31 8.22 -19.31
C LYS A 125 12.62 6.84 -18.76
N THR A 126 13.89 6.60 -18.49
CA THR A 126 14.38 5.28 -18.10
C THR A 126 15.05 5.30 -16.73
N GLY A 127 15.00 4.14 -16.06
CA GLY A 127 15.78 3.86 -14.87
C GLY A 127 16.27 2.42 -14.87
N THR A 128 17.38 2.15 -14.20
CA THR A 128 17.88 0.80 -13.98
C THR A 128 17.35 0.24 -12.67
N VAL A 129 16.89 -1.01 -12.69
CA VAL A 129 16.33 -1.70 -11.53
C VAL A 129 17.32 -2.75 -11.03
N GLU A 130 17.59 -2.75 -9.73
CA GLU A 130 18.44 -3.73 -9.06
C GLU A 130 17.67 -4.32 -7.88
N ARG A 131 17.69 -5.65 -7.72
CA ARG A 131 17.18 -6.28 -6.48
C ARG A 131 18.16 -6.03 -5.35
N ILE A 132 17.65 -5.69 -4.17
CA ILE A 132 18.44 -5.52 -2.95
C ILE A 132 17.86 -6.37 -1.82
N GLU A 133 18.68 -6.64 -0.80
CA GLU A 133 18.19 -7.26 0.43
C GLU A 133 17.39 -6.23 1.25
N ALA A 134 16.34 -6.71 1.91
CA ALA A 134 15.49 -5.92 2.81
C ALA A 134 16.13 -5.73 4.19
#